data_AF-K0S8A9-F1
#
_entry.id   AF-K0S8A9-F1
#
_cell.length_a   1.000
_cell.length_b   1.000
_cell.length_c   1.000
_cell.angle_alpha   90.00
_cell.angle_beta   90.00
_cell.angle_gamma   90.00
#
_symmetry.space_group_name_H-M   'P 1'
#
loop_
_entity.id
_entity.type
_entity.pdbx_description
1 polymer ?
#
loop_
_entity_poly.entity_id
_entity_poly.type
_entity_poly.pdbx_seq_one_letter_code
_entity_poly.pdbx_strand_id
1 'polypeptide(L)'
;LKAQKTFKQKCSAIAEAEDPKGHRRNCPRYYFDYWREEPFSGMTYFDWLDYSDQGRSKYIRKKPTAKCSEKFMSVAKVHFFSDEEKKDVALRIEPAGEKLVARFESSGHLLRPTANCEPYLYILDLQRNLYAADEYFDGGKYGKIKHTGLSSGRPVLAAGSIFVGDNGSIEAINFNSGHYRSMIPAAAFMHRWMENQGLNTSAVRWMGYDKWKSTDCNKLKWRIVDIEGFDGKLLDESCKEVTAKITWPVAENSDHCLTGNWTGN
;
A
#
# COMPACT_ATOMS: atom_id res chain seq x y z
N LEU A 1 -23.41 -6.13 -14.13
CA LEU A 1 -22.97 -5.15 -13.08
C LEU A 1 -21.70 -5.57 -12.34
N LYS A 2 -21.63 -6.75 -11.70
CA LYS A 2 -20.42 -7.21 -10.96
C LYS A 2 -19.17 -7.37 -11.83
N ALA A 3 -19.29 -8.02 -13.00
CA ALA A 3 -18.18 -8.21 -13.94
C ALA A 3 -17.59 -6.89 -14.46
N GLN A 4 -18.43 -5.90 -14.76
CA GLN A 4 -17.99 -4.57 -15.20
C GLN A 4 -17.26 -3.80 -14.08
N LYS A 5 -17.70 -3.95 -12.82
CA LYS A 5 -16.99 -3.38 -11.65
C LYS A 5 -15.62 -4.03 -11.49
N THR A 6 -15.52 -5.35 -11.62
CA THR A 6 -14.26 -6.09 -11.56
C THR A 6 -13.31 -5.70 -12.69
N PHE A 7 -13.80 -5.58 -13.92
CA PHE A 7 -13.01 -5.14 -15.07
C PHE A 7 -12.46 -3.72 -14.86
N LYS A 8 -13.32 -2.77 -14.51
CA LYS A 8 -12.90 -1.38 -14.22
C LYS A 8 -11.85 -1.33 -13.10
N GLN A 9 -12.03 -2.09 -12.03
CA GLN A 9 -11.05 -2.16 -10.94
C GLN A 9 -9.70 -2.74 -11.38
N LYS A 10 -9.70 -3.73 -12.27
CA LYS A 10 -8.46 -4.30 -12.83
C LYS A 10 -7.76 -3.32 -13.77
N CYS A 11 -8.49 -2.70 -14.71
CA CYS A 11 -7.94 -1.68 -15.60
C CYS A 11 -7.37 -0.50 -14.83
N SER A 12 -8.04 -0.04 -13.77
CA SER A 12 -7.52 1.05 -12.97
C SER A 12 -6.26 0.69 -12.15
N ALA A 13 -6.13 -0.57 -11.72
CA ALA A 13 -4.94 -1.05 -11.03
C ALA A 13 -3.76 -1.20 -12.00
N ILE A 14 -4.01 -1.74 -13.19
CA ILE A 14 -3.00 -1.79 -14.27
C ILE A 14 -2.59 -0.37 -14.65
N ALA A 15 -3.56 0.55 -14.77
CA ALA A 15 -3.24 1.92 -15.07
C ALA A 15 -2.37 2.55 -13.98
N GLU A 16 -2.67 2.35 -12.70
CA GLU A 16 -1.84 2.86 -11.61
C GLU A 16 -0.42 2.23 -11.56
N ALA A 17 -0.23 1.03 -12.12
CA ALA A 17 1.06 0.35 -12.20
C ALA A 17 1.89 0.77 -13.43
N GLU A 18 1.23 0.97 -14.57
CA GLU A 18 1.85 1.28 -15.87
C GLU A 18 1.95 2.78 -16.14
N ASP A 19 1.28 3.62 -15.35
CA ASP A 19 1.22 5.06 -15.57
C ASP A 19 2.37 5.78 -14.83
N PRO A 20 3.43 6.18 -15.56
CA PRO A 20 4.59 6.83 -14.95
C PRO A 20 4.28 8.24 -14.41
N LYS A 21 3.08 8.79 -14.68
CA LYS A 21 2.64 10.09 -14.20
C LYS A 21 1.53 10.00 -13.14
N GLY A 22 1.03 8.79 -12.87
CA GLY A 22 0.05 8.53 -11.82
C GLY A 22 -1.31 9.18 -12.05
N HIS A 23 -1.79 9.19 -13.30
CA HIS A 23 -3.17 9.58 -13.60
C HIS A 23 -4.13 8.66 -12.82
N ARG A 24 -4.95 9.30 -11.98
CA ARG A 24 -5.66 8.60 -10.89
C ARG A 24 -6.57 7.50 -11.39
N ARG A 25 -6.57 6.36 -10.69
CA ARG A 25 -7.48 5.18 -10.75
C ARG A 25 -8.89 5.41 -11.31
N ASN A 26 -9.53 6.55 -11.01
CA ASN A 26 -10.93 6.83 -11.39
C ASN A 26 -11.10 7.60 -12.71
N CYS A 27 -10.02 8.11 -13.27
CA CYS A 27 -9.97 8.90 -14.47
C CYS A 27 -9.90 8.06 -15.76
N PRO A 28 -9.21 6.89 -15.81
CA PRO A 28 -9.05 6.11 -17.04
C PRO A 28 -10.34 5.75 -17.78
N ARG A 29 -11.42 5.46 -17.03
CA ARG A 29 -12.75 5.13 -17.59
C ARG A 29 -13.33 6.23 -18.46
N TYR A 30 -12.91 7.48 -18.26
CA TYR A 30 -13.42 8.62 -19.02
C TYR A 30 -12.69 8.77 -20.35
N TYR A 31 -11.44 8.29 -20.45
CA TYR A 31 -10.61 8.43 -21.65
C TYR A 31 -10.57 7.14 -22.49
N PHE A 32 -10.76 5.96 -21.88
CA PHE A 32 -10.62 4.67 -22.57
C PHE A 32 -11.62 4.46 -23.72
N ASP A 33 -12.89 4.84 -23.51
CA ASP A 33 -13.89 4.71 -24.58
C ASP A 33 -13.55 5.61 -25.79
N TYR A 34 -12.97 6.80 -25.55
CA TYR A 34 -12.51 7.70 -26.62
C TYR A 34 -11.27 7.19 -27.35
N TRP A 35 -10.27 6.69 -26.59
CA TRP A 35 -9.07 6.08 -27.19
C TRP A 35 -9.42 4.86 -28.06
N ARG A 36 -10.45 4.08 -27.68
CA ARG A 36 -10.89 2.90 -28.44
C ARG A 36 -11.70 3.24 -29.70
N GLU A 37 -12.45 4.35 -29.71
CA GLU A 37 -13.38 4.69 -30.79
C GLU A 37 -12.72 5.38 -32.00
N GLU A 38 -11.49 5.89 -31.86
CA GLU A 38 -10.71 6.45 -32.96
C GLU A 38 -9.76 5.41 -33.59
N PRO A 39 -9.49 5.47 -34.91
CA PRO A 39 -8.59 4.53 -35.57
C PRO A 39 -7.19 4.62 -34.95
N PHE A 40 -6.72 3.47 -34.48
CA PHE A 40 -5.41 3.21 -33.88
C PHE A 40 -4.32 4.16 -34.40
N SER A 41 -3.92 5.14 -33.59
CA SER A 41 -2.75 5.99 -33.87
C SER A 41 -1.43 5.21 -33.78
N GLY A 42 -1.47 3.91 -33.45
CA GLY A 42 -0.33 3.09 -33.09
C GLY A 42 0.23 3.37 -31.69
N MET A 43 -0.28 4.40 -31.00
CA MET A 43 0.19 4.79 -29.66
C MET A 43 -0.47 3.94 -28.58
N THR A 44 0.29 3.65 -27.52
CA THR A 44 -0.28 3.07 -26.31
C THR A 44 -1.28 4.05 -25.67
N TYR A 45 -2.15 3.55 -24.81
CA TYR A 45 -3.15 4.37 -24.13
C TYR A 45 -2.53 5.56 -23.36
N PHE A 46 -1.41 5.35 -22.68
CA PHE A 46 -0.71 6.40 -21.93
C PHE A 46 0.00 7.38 -22.86
N ASP A 47 0.62 6.90 -23.93
CA ASP A 47 1.26 7.78 -24.91
C ASP A 47 0.24 8.66 -25.62
N TRP A 48 -0.93 8.11 -25.96
CA TRP A 48 -2.04 8.90 -26.51
C TRP A 48 -2.52 9.95 -25.51
N LEU A 49 -2.68 9.59 -24.23
CA LEU A 49 -3.11 10.53 -23.20
C LEU A 49 -2.10 11.68 -22.98
N ASP A 50 -0.81 11.34 -23.00
CA ASP A 50 0.28 12.26 -22.67
C ASP A 50 0.76 13.11 -23.85
N TYR A 51 0.74 12.54 -25.06
CA TYR A 51 1.43 13.11 -26.21
C TYR A 51 0.52 13.41 -27.40
N SER A 52 -0.68 12.87 -27.49
CA SER A 52 -1.59 13.27 -28.57
C SER A 52 -2.26 14.61 -28.24
N ASP A 53 -2.49 15.43 -29.25
CA ASP A 53 -3.28 16.66 -29.09
C ASP A 53 -4.70 16.34 -28.61
N GLN A 54 -5.24 15.18 -28.99
CA GLN A 54 -6.58 14.71 -28.62
C GLN A 54 -6.68 14.34 -27.14
N GLY A 55 -5.72 13.55 -26.63
CA GLY A 55 -5.60 13.18 -25.22
C GLY A 55 -5.29 14.37 -24.31
N ARG A 56 -4.55 15.36 -24.82
CA ARG A 56 -4.28 16.64 -24.15
C ARG A 56 -5.39 17.67 -24.31
N SER A 57 -6.28 17.51 -25.29
CA SER A 57 -7.32 18.50 -25.57
C SER A 57 -8.45 18.49 -24.53
N LYS A 58 -9.11 19.65 -24.39
CA LYS A 58 -10.26 19.96 -23.50
C LYS A 58 -11.52 19.08 -23.67
N TYR A 59 -11.42 17.94 -24.34
CA TYR A 59 -12.54 17.12 -24.81
C TYR A 59 -12.66 15.81 -24.06
N ILE A 60 -13.10 15.92 -22.82
CA ILE A 60 -14.16 15.02 -22.36
C ILE A 60 -15.40 15.89 -22.22
N ARG A 61 -16.33 15.80 -23.19
CA ARG A 61 -17.58 16.58 -23.24
C ARG A 61 -18.45 16.44 -21.96
N LYS A 62 -18.16 15.46 -21.09
CA LYS A 62 -18.65 15.42 -19.71
C LYS A 62 -17.62 16.06 -18.80
N LYS A 63 -17.93 17.24 -18.24
CA LYS A 63 -17.10 17.95 -17.25
C LYS A 63 -16.40 16.94 -16.33
N PRO A 64 -15.09 16.66 -16.51
CA PRO A 64 -14.39 15.79 -15.59
C PRO A 64 -14.53 16.40 -14.20
N THR A 65 -14.72 15.55 -13.18
CA THR A 65 -14.68 16.06 -11.80
C THR A 65 -13.35 16.79 -11.59
N ALA A 66 -13.29 17.80 -10.72
CA ALA A 66 -12.09 18.61 -10.52
C ALA A 66 -10.78 17.78 -10.37
N LYS A 67 -10.89 16.56 -9.84
CA LYS A 67 -9.83 15.57 -9.61
C LYS A 67 -9.31 14.83 -10.86
N CYS A 68 -9.93 15.02 -12.04
CA CYS A 68 -9.50 14.46 -13.33
C CYS A 68 -9.25 15.57 -14.38
N SER A 69 -9.13 16.83 -13.95
CA SER A 69 -8.81 17.94 -14.85
C SER A 69 -7.32 17.97 -15.18
N GLU A 70 -6.95 18.47 -16.37
CA GLU A 70 -5.56 18.67 -16.78
C GLU A 70 -4.76 19.47 -15.74
N LYS A 71 -5.33 20.57 -15.22
CA LYS A 71 -4.74 21.39 -14.16
C LYS A 71 -4.43 20.58 -12.89
N PHE A 72 -5.27 19.61 -12.55
CA PHE A 72 -5.04 18.75 -11.40
C PHE A 72 -3.99 17.68 -11.70
N MET A 73 -4.02 17.08 -12.89
CA MET A 73 -3.06 16.05 -13.30
C MET A 73 -1.65 16.61 -13.49
N SER A 74 -1.52 17.86 -13.95
CA SER A 74 -0.22 18.53 -14.13
C SER A 74 0.50 18.87 -12.82
N VAL A 75 -0.23 18.97 -11.70
CA VAL A 75 0.33 19.24 -10.36
C VAL A 75 0.39 18.01 -9.46
N ALA A 76 -0.42 16.99 -9.74
CA ALA A 76 -0.44 15.74 -8.97
C ALA A 76 0.70 14.80 -9.42
N LYS A 77 1.95 15.21 -9.20
CA LYS A 77 3.13 14.40 -9.48
C LYS A 77 3.18 13.21 -8.52
N VAL A 78 3.31 12.00 -9.04
CA VAL A 78 3.63 10.82 -8.25
C VAL A 78 5.15 10.71 -8.14
N HIS A 79 5.64 10.48 -6.92
CA HIS A 79 7.03 10.14 -6.70
C HIS A 79 7.19 8.62 -6.75
N PHE A 80 8.01 8.16 -7.70
CA PHE A 80 8.50 6.79 -7.74
C PHE A 80 9.91 6.79 -7.18
N PHE A 81 10.12 6.04 -6.09
CA PHE A 81 11.41 5.94 -5.44
C PHE A 81 12.34 5.11 -6.33
N SER A 82 13.47 5.70 -6.71
CA SER A 82 14.62 4.99 -7.28
C SER A 82 15.17 3.95 -6.28
N ASP A 83 15.95 2.99 -6.77
CA ASP A 83 16.57 2.00 -5.89
C ASP A 83 17.57 2.64 -4.91
N GLU A 84 18.17 3.78 -5.26
CA GLU A 84 18.95 4.62 -4.35
C GLU A 84 18.08 5.27 -3.27
N GLU A 85 17.01 5.97 -3.65
CA GLU A 85 16.11 6.63 -2.67
C GLU A 85 15.44 5.62 -1.73
N LYS A 86 15.18 4.39 -2.20
CA LYS A 86 14.65 3.31 -1.35
C LYS A 86 15.57 2.97 -0.19
N LYS A 87 16.89 3.13 -0.32
CA LYS A 87 17.84 2.87 0.77
C LYS A 87 17.63 3.83 1.94
N ASP A 88 17.14 5.03 1.67
CA ASP A 88 16.88 6.05 2.70
C ASP A 88 15.57 5.83 3.46
N VAL A 89 14.65 5.07 2.86
CA VAL A 89 13.35 4.70 3.46
C VAL A 89 13.26 3.21 3.83
N ALA A 90 14.36 2.48 3.71
CA ALA A 90 14.49 1.09 4.15
C ALA A 90 14.49 1.03 5.67
N LEU A 91 13.73 0.10 6.23
CA LEU A 91 13.57 -0.07 7.66
C LEU A 91 14.01 -1.46 8.11
N ARG A 92 14.64 -1.51 9.27
CA ARG A 92 14.73 -2.70 10.10
C ARG A 92 13.87 -2.57 11.34
N ILE A 93 13.28 -3.68 11.78
CA ILE A 93 12.55 -3.76 13.05
C ILE A 93 13.45 -4.46 14.07
N GLU A 94 13.53 -3.93 15.27
CA GLU A 94 14.36 -4.46 16.34
C GLU A 94 13.62 -4.51 17.69
N PRO A 95 13.98 -5.45 18.58
CA PRO A 95 13.46 -5.47 19.95
C PRO A 95 13.91 -4.25 20.76
N ALA A 96 12.98 -3.69 21.55
CA ALA A 96 13.23 -2.64 22.53
C ALA A 96 12.49 -2.98 23.82
N GLY A 97 13.05 -3.90 24.61
CA GLY A 97 12.37 -4.49 25.75
C GLY A 97 11.19 -5.36 25.29
N GLU A 98 10.00 -5.09 25.81
CA GLU A 98 8.77 -5.78 25.40
C GLU A 98 8.15 -5.23 24.11
N LYS A 99 8.65 -4.09 23.62
CA LYS A 99 8.17 -3.43 22.40
C LYS A 99 9.07 -3.75 21.21
N LEU A 100 8.57 -3.43 20.01
CA LEU A 100 9.37 -3.38 18.78
C LEU A 100 9.49 -1.93 18.31
N VAL A 101 10.65 -1.56 17.80
CA VAL A 101 10.88 -0.24 17.18
C VAL A 101 11.37 -0.41 15.74
N ALA A 102 11.10 0.58 14.89
CA ALA A 102 11.65 0.64 13.54
C ALA A 102 12.79 1.66 13.46
N ARG A 103 13.84 1.34 12.69
CA ARG A 103 14.93 2.26 12.36
C ARG A 103 15.18 2.26 10.87
N PHE A 104 15.53 3.43 10.34
CA PHE A 104 16.07 3.53 9.00
C PHE A 104 17.40 2.77 8.91
N GLU A 105 17.55 1.93 7.90
CA GLU A 105 18.77 1.13 7.73
C GLU A 105 19.99 2.00 7.46
N SER A 106 19.83 3.04 6.64
CA SER A 106 20.92 3.93 6.22
C SER A 106 21.48 4.78 7.37
N SER A 107 20.61 5.35 8.21
CA SER A 107 21.01 6.30 9.27
C SER A 107 21.01 5.69 10.68
N GLY A 108 20.30 4.58 10.89
CA GLY A 108 20.05 4.03 12.23
C GLY A 108 19.13 4.88 13.10
N HIS A 109 18.57 5.98 12.58
CA HIS A 109 17.62 6.80 13.31
C HIS A 109 16.29 6.06 13.51
N LEU A 110 15.68 6.25 14.68
CA LEU A 110 14.35 5.74 14.97
C LEU A 110 13.34 6.36 14.01
N LEU A 111 12.44 5.53 13.49
CA LEU A 111 11.22 5.99 12.86
C LEU A 111 10.38 6.68 13.96
N ARG A 112 10.19 7.99 13.86
CA ARG A 112 9.41 8.77 14.83
C ARG A 112 7.97 8.93 14.36
N PRO A 113 6.99 9.17 15.26
CA PRO A 113 5.65 9.56 14.86
C PRO A 113 5.68 10.73 13.88
N THR A 114 4.80 10.73 12.89
CA THR A 114 4.60 11.91 12.03
C THR A 114 3.99 13.03 12.86
N ALA A 115 4.13 14.29 12.42
CA ALA A 115 3.65 15.45 13.18
C ALA A 115 2.14 15.41 13.52
N ASN A 116 1.35 14.68 12.74
CA ASN A 116 -0.10 14.53 12.91
C ASN A 116 -0.51 13.13 13.36
N CYS A 117 0.43 12.30 13.84
CA CYS A 117 0.21 10.89 14.17
C CYS A 117 -0.38 10.05 13.00
N GLU A 118 -0.26 10.53 11.76
CA GLU A 118 -0.60 9.79 10.56
C GLU A 118 0.33 8.58 10.42
N PRO A 119 -0.18 7.40 10.04
CA PRO A 119 0.66 6.22 9.91
C PRO A 119 1.51 6.30 8.65
N TYR A 120 2.70 5.68 8.71
CA TYR A 120 3.58 5.56 7.56
C TYR A 120 2.99 4.56 6.56
N LEU A 121 3.06 4.86 5.26
CA LEU A 121 2.79 3.85 4.23
C LEU A 121 3.98 2.89 4.19
N TYR A 122 3.73 1.59 4.20
CA TYR A 122 4.80 0.60 4.05
C TYR A 122 4.55 -0.36 2.89
N ILE A 123 5.65 -0.93 2.38
CA ILE A 123 5.66 -2.14 1.57
C ILE A 123 6.69 -3.14 2.11
N LEU A 124 6.39 -4.42 1.98
CA LEU A 124 7.35 -5.52 2.13
C LEU A 124 7.55 -6.11 0.74
N ASP A 125 8.71 -5.90 0.14
CA ASP A 125 8.97 -6.35 -1.23
C ASP A 125 9.16 -7.89 -1.32
N LEU A 126 9.34 -8.41 -2.53
CA LEU A 126 9.55 -9.85 -2.76
C LEU A 126 10.90 -10.35 -2.24
N GLN A 127 11.87 -9.45 -2.04
CA GLN A 127 13.18 -9.72 -1.46
C GLN A 127 13.16 -9.65 0.08
N ARG A 128 11.99 -9.35 0.67
CA ARG A 128 11.73 -9.21 2.11
C ARG A 128 12.40 -7.96 2.73
N ASN A 129 12.62 -6.93 1.93
CA ASN A 129 12.98 -5.60 2.43
C ASN A 129 11.72 -4.84 2.82
N LEU A 130 11.76 -4.20 4.00
CA LEU A 130 10.68 -3.35 4.49
C LEU A 130 11.02 -1.90 4.18
N TYR A 131 10.11 -1.19 3.51
CA TYR A 131 10.24 0.24 3.26
C TYR A 131 9.03 0.96 3.83
N ALA A 132 9.24 2.15 4.42
CA ALA A 132 8.12 3.01 4.78
C ALA A 132 8.41 4.49 4.61
N ALA A 133 7.38 5.24 4.21
CA ALA A 133 7.45 6.68 4.02
C ALA A 133 6.17 7.36 4.48
N ASP A 134 6.31 8.60 4.96
CA ASP A 134 5.18 9.47 5.27
C ASP A 134 4.40 9.76 3.97
N GLU A 135 3.06 9.69 4.00
CA GLU A 135 2.22 10.03 2.84
C GLU A 135 2.54 11.44 2.28
N TYR A 136 3.02 12.35 3.12
CA TYR A 136 3.38 13.72 2.76
C TYR A 136 4.87 13.94 2.48
N PHE A 137 5.65 12.87 2.29
CA PHE A 137 7.06 12.95 1.93
C PHE A 137 7.29 13.89 0.74
N ASP A 138 8.05 14.96 0.97
CA ASP A 138 8.32 16.04 0.02
C ASP A 138 7.06 16.52 -0.72
N GLY A 139 5.97 16.72 0.03
CA GLY A 139 4.65 17.12 -0.47
C GLY A 139 4.61 18.49 -1.18
N GLY A 140 5.69 19.27 -1.10
CA GLY A 140 5.86 20.51 -1.87
C GLY A 140 6.33 20.25 -3.31
N LYS A 141 7.13 19.20 -3.51
CA LYS A 141 7.63 18.79 -4.83
C LYS A 141 6.72 17.75 -5.49
N TYR A 142 6.13 16.88 -4.68
CA TYR A 142 5.25 15.79 -5.10
C TYR A 142 3.86 15.88 -4.46
N GLY A 143 2.88 15.22 -5.05
CA GLY A 143 1.62 14.98 -4.35
C GLY A 143 1.80 13.96 -3.22
N LYS A 144 0.68 13.63 -2.54
CA LYS A 144 0.63 12.50 -1.60
C LYS A 144 1.21 11.24 -2.24
N ILE A 145 2.25 10.67 -1.63
CA ILE A 145 2.84 9.42 -2.10
C ILE A 145 1.84 8.27 -1.95
N LYS A 146 2.09 7.18 -2.67
CA LYS A 146 1.26 5.97 -2.67
C LYS A 146 2.16 4.75 -2.51
N HIS A 147 1.59 3.62 -2.08
CA HIS A 147 2.33 2.35 -1.97
C HIS A 147 3.05 1.99 -3.26
N THR A 148 2.43 2.26 -4.42
CA THR A 148 3.03 2.03 -5.75
C THR A 148 4.25 2.89 -6.03
N GLY A 149 4.39 4.04 -5.38
CA GLY A 149 5.58 4.88 -5.45
C GLY A 149 6.80 4.20 -4.82
N LEU A 150 6.61 3.51 -3.68
CA LEU A 150 7.67 2.79 -2.97
C LEU A 150 8.15 1.54 -3.71
N SER A 151 7.28 0.87 -4.46
CA SER A 151 7.62 -0.34 -5.21
C SER A 151 7.95 -0.07 -6.68
N SER A 152 7.70 1.15 -7.17
CA SER A 152 7.65 1.44 -8.61
C SER A 152 6.70 0.52 -9.37
N GLY A 153 5.50 0.31 -8.82
CA GLY A 153 4.44 -0.53 -9.39
C GLY A 153 4.69 -2.05 -9.32
N ARG A 154 5.86 -2.48 -8.83
CA ARG A 154 6.23 -3.91 -8.73
C ARG A 154 5.33 -4.65 -7.73
N PRO A 155 5.14 -5.97 -7.89
CA PRO A 155 4.49 -6.80 -6.88
C PRO A 155 5.24 -6.74 -5.54
N VAL A 156 4.48 -6.88 -4.45
CA VAL A 156 4.99 -6.87 -3.06
C VAL A 156 4.32 -7.99 -2.29
N LEU A 157 4.96 -8.48 -1.23
CA LEU A 157 4.40 -9.48 -0.33
C LEU A 157 3.29 -8.90 0.54
N ALA A 158 3.49 -7.66 1.02
CA ALA A 158 2.54 -6.94 1.83
C ALA A 158 2.64 -5.43 1.61
N ALA A 159 1.54 -4.73 1.84
CA ALA A 159 1.50 -3.27 1.87
C ALA A 159 0.36 -2.81 2.80
N GLY A 160 0.54 -1.64 3.41
CA GLY A 160 -0.44 -1.08 4.31
C GLY A 160 0.14 0.11 5.07
N SER A 161 -0.21 0.25 6.34
CA SER A 161 0.32 1.33 7.18
C SER A 161 0.90 0.83 8.49
N ILE A 162 1.99 1.46 8.92
CA ILE A 162 2.63 1.25 10.22
C ILE A 162 2.29 2.44 11.11
N PHE A 163 1.69 2.17 12.27
CA PHE A 163 1.44 3.17 13.30
C PHE A 163 2.58 3.18 14.29
N VAL A 164 3.15 4.36 14.49
CA VAL A 164 4.33 4.56 15.32
C VAL A 164 3.93 5.42 16.52
N GLY A 165 4.17 4.90 17.72
CA GLY A 165 3.95 5.59 18.99
C GLY A 165 5.19 6.34 19.47
N ASP A 166 5.06 6.93 20.65
CA ASP A 166 6.15 7.65 21.30
C ASP A 166 7.40 6.76 21.42
N ASN A 167 8.57 7.38 21.25
CA ASN A 167 9.86 6.69 21.23
C ASN A 167 10.08 5.71 20.06
N GLY A 168 9.22 5.74 19.04
CA GLY A 168 9.39 4.98 17.80
C GLY A 168 8.91 3.53 17.90
N SER A 169 8.07 3.21 18.91
CA SER A 169 7.46 1.89 19.02
C SER A 169 6.45 1.66 17.91
N ILE A 170 6.48 0.46 17.33
CA ILE A 170 5.45 0.02 16.40
C ILE A 170 4.24 -0.41 17.24
N GLU A 171 3.18 0.40 17.21
CA GLU A 171 1.96 0.15 17.98
C GLU A 171 0.99 -0.74 17.19
N ALA A 172 0.91 -0.55 15.87
CA ALA A 172 0.06 -1.36 15.01
C ALA A 172 0.57 -1.46 13.57
N ILE A 173 0.21 -2.55 12.91
CA ILE A 173 0.39 -2.75 11.47
C ILE A 173 -0.98 -3.04 10.86
N ASN A 174 -1.40 -2.21 9.91
CA ASN A 174 -2.57 -2.47 9.09
C ASN A 174 -2.15 -3.07 7.74
N PHE A 175 -3.09 -3.76 7.08
CA PHE A 175 -2.89 -4.28 5.73
C PHE A 175 -3.78 -3.59 4.69
N ASN A 176 -4.21 -2.36 4.99
CA ASN A 176 -5.08 -1.62 4.10
C ASN A 176 -4.27 -0.88 3.05
N SER A 177 -4.26 -1.44 1.84
CA SER A 177 -3.71 -0.76 0.66
C SER A 177 -4.75 -0.74 -0.45
N GLY A 178 -5.06 0.45 -0.97
CA GLY A 178 -6.02 0.59 -2.06
C GLY A 178 -5.59 -0.11 -3.35
N HIS A 179 -4.29 -0.09 -3.66
CA HIS A 179 -3.70 -0.69 -4.86
C HIS A 179 -3.43 -2.18 -4.68
N TYR A 180 -2.66 -2.54 -3.65
CA TYR A 180 -2.27 -3.93 -3.37
C TYR A 180 -3.38 -4.78 -2.76
N ARG A 181 -4.48 -4.13 -2.33
CA ARG A 181 -5.67 -4.70 -1.69
C ARG A 181 -5.37 -5.32 -0.34
N SER A 182 -6.29 -5.09 0.59
CA SER A 182 -6.27 -5.74 1.88
C SER A 182 -6.59 -7.23 1.72
N MET A 183 -5.61 -8.10 1.94
CA MET A 183 -5.79 -9.55 1.82
C MET A 183 -5.07 -10.28 2.95
N ILE A 184 -5.68 -11.37 3.43
CA ILE A 184 -5.12 -12.24 4.48
C ILE A 184 -3.68 -12.71 4.15
N PRO A 185 -3.32 -13.08 2.91
CA PRO A 185 -1.94 -13.36 2.52
C PRO A 185 -0.91 -12.30 2.92
N ALA A 186 -1.19 -11.02 2.71
CA ALA A 186 -0.26 -9.95 3.09
C ALA A 186 0.04 -9.96 4.59
N ALA A 187 -0.99 -10.24 5.39
CA ALA A 187 -0.87 -10.33 6.84
C ALA A 187 -0.04 -11.54 7.29
N ALA A 188 -0.28 -12.70 6.69
CA ALA A 188 0.49 -13.91 6.96
C ALA A 188 1.97 -13.75 6.56
N PHE A 189 2.26 -13.12 5.41
CA PHE A 189 3.64 -12.86 4.98
C PHE A 189 4.39 -11.95 5.94
N MET A 190 3.80 -10.81 6.34
CA MET A 190 4.42 -9.90 7.30
C MET A 190 4.66 -10.58 8.65
N HIS A 191 3.65 -11.28 9.19
CA HIS A 191 3.79 -12.00 10.45
C HIS A 191 4.92 -13.04 10.39
N ARG A 192 4.92 -13.90 9.36
CA ARG A 192 5.95 -14.93 9.21
C ARG A 192 7.34 -14.32 9.01
N TRP A 193 7.45 -13.22 8.26
CA TRP A 193 8.70 -12.49 8.09
C TRP A 193 9.25 -11.96 9.43
N MET A 194 8.37 -11.43 10.29
CA MET A 194 8.78 -10.99 11.64
C MET A 194 9.18 -12.17 12.54
N GLU A 195 8.43 -13.28 12.51
CA GLU A 195 8.76 -14.50 13.27
C GLU A 195 10.11 -15.09 12.87
N ASN A 196 10.39 -15.14 11.56
CA ASN A 196 11.65 -15.67 11.03
C ASN A 196 12.87 -14.86 11.49
N GLN A 197 12.67 -13.61 11.90
CA GLN A 197 13.71 -12.74 12.49
C GLN A 197 13.78 -12.84 14.03
N GLY A 198 12.96 -13.69 14.65
CA GLY A 198 12.88 -13.81 16.11
C GLY A 198 12.18 -12.64 16.80
N LEU A 199 11.40 -11.85 16.07
CA LEU A 199 10.67 -10.71 16.64
C LEU A 199 9.40 -11.18 17.37
N ASN A 200 9.10 -10.57 18.52
CA ASN A 200 7.88 -10.83 19.26
C ASN A 200 6.67 -10.22 18.54
N THR A 201 6.00 -11.00 17.69
CA THR A 201 4.81 -10.56 16.93
C THR A 201 3.59 -10.23 17.81
N SER A 202 3.59 -10.63 19.08
CA SER A 202 2.54 -10.25 20.03
C SER A 202 2.73 -8.84 20.61
N ALA A 203 3.89 -8.20 20.38
CA ALA A 203 4.15 -6.81 20.75
C ALA A 203 3.51 -5.80 19.77
N VAL A 204 2.92 -6.28 18.67
CA VAL A 204 2.32 -5.45 17.62
C VAL A 204 0.84 -5.76 17.50
N ARG A 205 0.01 -4.71 17.42
CA ARG A 205 -1.40 -4.87 17.09
C ARG A 205 -1.58 -5.10 15.59
N TRP A 206 -2.09 -6.27 15.22
CA TRP A 206 -2.44 -6.58 13.83
C TRP A 206 -3.83 -6.02 13.51
N MET A 207 -3.92 -5.19 12.47
CA MET A 207 -5.17 -4.54 12.06
C MET A 207 -5.62 -5.00 10.68
N GLY A 208 -6.84 -5.52 10.62
CA GLY A 208 -7.47 -5.95 9.38
C GLY A 208 -8.39 -4.89 8.81
N TYR A 209 -8.66 -4.96 7.51
CA TYR A 209 -9.60 -4.05 6.85
C TYR A 209 -11.02 -4.61 6.81
N ASP A 210 -11.16 -5.87 6.38
CA ASP A 210 -12.44 -6.60 6.30
C ASP A 210 -12.47 -7.70 7.34
N LYS A 211 -13.63 -7.97 7.96
CA LYS A 211 -13.83 -9.00 9.01
C LYS A 211 -13.39 -10.42 8.60
N TRP A 212 -12.09 -10.68 8.59
CA TRP A 212 -11.45 -11.97 8.34
C TRP A 212 -11.66 -12.89 9.54
N LYS A 213 -11.91 -14.15 9.26
CA LYS A 213 -12.00 -15.21 10.26
C LYS A 213 -10.87 -16.20 10.01
N SER A 214 -10.41 -16.89 11.05
CA SER A 214 -9.42 -17.96 10.89
C SER A 214 -9.88 -19.07 9.94
N THR A 215 -11.19 -19.25 9.77
CA THR A 215 -11.75 -20.20 8.79
C THR A 215 -11.55 -19.75 7.34
N ASP A 216 -11.27 -18.47 7.07
CA ASP A 216 -10.93 -17.98 5.74
C ASP A 216 -9.53 -18.45 5.30
N CYS A 217 -8.63 -18.76 6.24
CA CYS A 217 -7.32 -19.38 5.95
C CYS A 217 -7.47 -20.70 5.21
N ASN A 218 -8.50 -21.50 5.54
CA ASN A 218 -8.75 -22.80 4.92
C ASN A 218 -9.10 -22.72 3.42
N LYS A 219 -9.50 -21.54 2.93
CA LYS A 219 -9.83 -21.30 1.53
C LYS A 219 -8.59 -20.98 0.69
N LEU A 220 -7.47 -20.67 1.34
CA LEU A 220 -6.22 -20.27 0.71
C LEU A 220 -5.36 -21.52 0.47
N LYS A 221 -4.78 -21.61 -0.72
CA LYS A 221 -3.94 -22.74 -1.11
C LYS A 221 -2.49 -22.44 -0.73
N TRP A 222 -2.15 -22.49 0.55
CA TRP A 222 -0.80 -22.12 1.00
C TRP A 222 0.30 -23.08 0.51
N ARG A 223 -0.02 -24.36 0.35
CA ARG A 223 0.93 -25.38 -0.09
C ARG A 223 1.45 -25.19 -1.52
N ILE A 224 0.82 -24.34 -2.33
CA ILE A 224 1.28 -24.01 -3.69
C ILE A 224 2.02 -22.66 -3.74
N VAL A 225 2.17 -21.98 -2.60
CA VAL A 225 2.95 -20.75 -2.53
C VAL A 225 4.42 -21.14 -2.59
N ASP A 226 5.05 -20.80 -3.71
CA ASP A 226 6.48 -21.00 -3.95
C ASP A 226 7.17 -19.62 -3.96
N ILE A 227 7.44 -19.10 -2.77
CA ILE A 227 8.16 -17.85 -2.55
C ILE A 227 9.34 -18.18 -1.64
N GLU A 228 10.54 -17.87 -2.10
CA GLU A 228 11.77 -18.12 -1.35
C GLU A 228 11.68 -17.58 0.08
N GLY A 229 12.08 -18.39 1.06
CA GLY A 229 12.05 -18.04 2.48
C GLY A 229 10.67 -18.16 3.15
N PHE A 230 9.64 -18.58 2.42
CA PHE A 230 8.32 -18.87 3.00
C PHE A 230 7.88 -20.29 2.71
N ASP A 231 7.61 -21.04 3.78
CA ASP A 231 7.01 -22.36 3.70
C ASP A 231 5.48 -22.26 3.77
N GLY A 232 4.79 -22.97 2.87
CA GLY A 232 3.33 -22.93 2.77
C GLY A 232 2.61 -23.43 4.03
N LYS A 233 3.17 -24.38 4.78
CA LYS A 233 2.56 -24.84 6.04
C LYS A 233 2.72 -23.76 7.11
N LEU A 234 3.91 -23.18 7.22
CA LEU A 234 4.19 -22.08 8.15
C LEU A 234 3.33 -20.83 7.84
N LEU A 235 3.07 -20.53 6.57
CA LEU A 235 2.15 -19.45 6.19
C LEU A 235 0.70 -19.70 6.62
N ASP A 236 0.23 -20.95 6.56
CA ASP A 236 -1.11 -21.31 7.06
C ASP A 236 -1.21 -21.13 8.59
N GLU A 237 -0.15 -21.47 9.32
CA GLU A 237 -0.04 -21.23 10.76
C GLU A 237 -0.09 -19.72 11.08
N SER A 238 0.74 -18.92 10.42
CA SER A 238 0.74 -17.46 10.61
C SER A 238 -0.60 -16.83 10.21
N CYS A 239 -1.26 -17.35 9.18
CA CYS A 239 -2.60 -16.90 8.81
C CYS A 239 -3.59 -17.08 9.98
N LYS A 240 -3.62 -18.27 10.57
CA LYS A 240 -4.54 -18.60 11.66
C LYS A 240 -4.25 -17.77 12.90
N GLU A 241 -2.98 -17.56 13.23
CA GLU A 241 -2.57 -16.74 14.37
C GLU A 241 -2.95 -15.28 14.21
N VAL A 242 -2.60 -14.67 13.07
CA VAL A 242 -2.91 -13.26 12.81
C VAL A 242 -4.42 -13.06 12.82
N THR A 243 -5.17 -13.89 12.10
CA THR A 243 -6.64 -13.75 12.00
C THR A 243 -7.36 -14.01 13.32
N ALA A 244 -6.78 -14.78 14.24
CA ALA A 244 -7.32 -14.97 15.58
C ALA A 244 -7.12 -13.75 16.49
N LYS A 245 -6.03 -12.99 16.27
CA LYS A 245 -5.64 -11.81 17.07
C LYS A 245 -5.95 -10.48 16.37
N ILE A 246 -6.50 -10.52 15.16
CA ILE A 246 -6.69 -9.32 14.35
C ILE A 246 -7.74 -8.41 14.99
N THR A 247 -7.39 -7.14 15.11
CA THR A 247 -8.30 -6.09 15.54
C THR A 247 -8.84 -5.37 14.32
N TRP A 248 -10.07 -4.85 14.44
CA TRP A 248 -10.71 -4.07 13.38
C TRP A 248 -10.54 -2.59 13.70
N PRO A 249 -10.33 -1.72 12.70
CA PRO A 249 -10.27 -0.30 12.96
C PRO A 249 -11.55 0.13 13.69
N VAL A 250 -11.35 0.79 14.83
CA VAL A 250 -12.38 1.61 15.45
C VAL A 250 -12.72 2.68 14.43
N ALA A 251 -14.01 3.00 14.28
CA ALA A 251 -14.51 3.94 13.28
C ALA A 251 -13.63 5.21 13.20
N GLU A 252 -13.54 5.80 12.01
CA GLU A 252 -12.66 6.91 11.56
C GLU A 252 -12.66 8.19 12.44
N ASN A 253 -13.28 8.19 13.62
CA ASN A 253 -13.43 9.32 14.54
C ASN A 253 -12.83 9.12 15.94
N SER A 254 -12.06 8.07 16.24
CA SER A 254 -11.43 7.96 17.57
C SER A 254 -9.94 8.31 17.50
N ASP A 255 -9.62 9.49 18.03
CA ASP A 255 -8.32 9.98 18.49
C ASP A 255 -7.12 9.73 17.58
N HIS A 256 -6.60 10.82 17.02
CA HIS A 256 -5.55 10.89 16.01
C HIS A 256 -4.24 10.16 16.34
N CYS A 257 -4.05 9.66 17.55
CA CYS A 257 -2.94 8.78 17.91
C CYS A 257 -3.56 7.52 18.54
N LEU A 258 -3.00 6.32 18.29
CA LEU A 258 -3.45 5.06 18.93
C LEU A 258 -3.27 5.05 20.48
N THR A 259 -3.06 6.21 21.11
CA THR A 259 -2.81 6.46 22.53
C THR A 259 -4.05 6.32 23.41
N GLY A 260 -5.21 5.94 22.87
CA GLY A 260 -6.37 5.60 23.68
C GLY A 260 -6.13 4.30 24.46
N ASN A 261 -6.33 4.32 25.78
CA ASN A 261 -6.35 3.11 26.61
C ASN A 261 -7.44 2.15 26.07
N TRP A 262 -7.02 1.05 25.45
CA TRP A 262 -7.94 0.03 24.96
C TRP A 262 -8.03 -1.11 25.97
N THR A 263 -9.13 -1.17 26.71
CA THR A 263 -9.55 -2.36 27.47
C THR A 263 -10.02 -3.43 26.48
N GLY A 264 -9.28 -4.53 26.38
CA GLY A 264 -9.70 -5.70 25.63
C GLY A 264 -10.93 -6.34 26.28
N ASN A 265 -11.92 -6.70 25.45
CA ASN A 265 -12.93 -7.70 25.78
C ASN A 265 -12.60 -8.97 25.00
#